data_AF-A0AB36JPK8-F1
#
_entry.id   AF-A0AB36JPK8-F1
#
_cell.length_a   1.000
_cell.length_b   1.000
_cell.length_c   1.000
_cell.angle_alpha   90.00
_cell.angle_beta   90.00
_cell.angle_gamma   90.00
#
_symmetry.space_group_name_H-M   'P 1'
#
loop_
_entity.id
_entity.type
_entity.pdbx_description
1 polymer ?
#
loop_
_entity_poly.entity_id
_entity_poly.type
_entity_poly.pdbx_seq_one_letter_code
_entity_poly.pdbx_strand_id
1 'polypeptide(L)'
;MRINIEMFEKQAANLILKLLPKKGIKNGAEIDLIASEIQLMMESCDTRVPFFPTYPRIIIDSWNFDDELGLELLRLNEYYKRIISEWK
;
A
#
# COMPACT_ATOMS: atom_id res chain seq x y z
N MET A 1 13.86 -8.16 15.97
CA MET A 1 13.88 -8.07 14.49
C MET A 1 13.72 -6.60 14.16
N ARG A 2 14.71 -5.92 13.58
CA ARG A 2 14.55 -4.51 13.19
C ARG A 2 13.66 -4.46 11.95
N ILE A 3 12.59 -3.68 11.96
CA ILE A 3 11.78 -3.47 10.77
C ILE A 3 12.62 -2.72 9.72
N ASN A 4 12.60 -3.19 8.47
CA ASN A 4 13.42 -2.65 7.39
C ASN A 4 12.56 -1.73 6.49
N ILE A 5 12.75 -0.42 6.65
CA ILE A 5 12.05 0.61 5.88
C ILE A 5 12.44 0.57 4.40
N GLU A 6 13.71 0.35 4.05
CA GLU A 6 14.14 0.20 2.65
C GLU A 6 13.43 -0.97 1.95
N MET A 7 13.18 -2.07 2.69
CA MET A 7 12.42 -3.20 2.16
C MET A 7 10.96 -2.83 1.93
N PHE A 8 10.37 -2.01 2.79
CA PHE A 8 9.01 -1.48 2.62
C PHE A 8 8.91 -0.59 1.37
N GLU A 9 9.82 0.37 1.21
CA GLU A 9 9.83 1.28 0.07
C GLU A 9 9.98 0.54 -1.27
N LYS A 10 10.86 -0.46 -1.32
CA LYS A 10 11.02 -1.31 -2.52
C LYS A 10 9.72 -2.05 -2.85
N GLN A 11 9.02 -2.59 -1.84
CA GLN A 11 7.74 -3.26 -2.06
C GLN A 11 6.64 -2.28 -2.50
N ALA A 12 6.56 -1.12 -1.86
CA ALA A 12 5.63 -0.05 -2.19
C ALA A 12 5.81 0.42 -3.65
N ALA A 13 7.04 0.72 -4.07
CA ALA A 13 7.36 1.12 -5.43
C ALA A 13 6.99 0.03 -6.46
N ASN A 14 7.31 -1.23 -6.16
CA ASN A 14 6.94 -2.35 -7.03
C ASN A 14 5.42 -2.50 -7.16
N LEU A 15 4.67 -2.32 -6.08
CA LEU A 15 3.21 -2.41 -6.09
C LEU A 15 2.56 -1.30 -6.89
N ILE A 16 3.09 -0.07 -6.83
CA ILE A 16 2.66 1.03 -7.70
C ILE A 16 2.86 0.65 -9.16
N LEU A 17 4.01 0.09 -9.54
CA LEU A 17 4.27 -0.36 -10.92
C LEU A 17 3.29 -1.46 -11.37
N LYS A 18 2.91 -2.39 -10.48
CA LYS A 18 1.90 -3.42 -10.77
C LYS A 18 0.47 -2.86 -10.89
N LEU A 19 0.16 -1.76 -10.20
CA LEU A 19 -1.14 -1.10 -10.22
C LEU A 19 -1.40 -0.32 -11.51
N LEU A 20 -0.40 0.42 -12.02
CA LEU A 20 -0.52 1.26 -13.22
C LEU A 20 -1.18 0.56 -14.44
N PRO A 21 -0.78 -0.65 -14.86
CA PRO A 21 -1.39 -1.33 -16.00
C PRO A 21 -2.84 -1.79 -15.74
N LYS A 22 -3.28 -1.85 -14.47
CA LYS A 22 -4.65 -2.26 -14.11
C LYS A 22 -5.68 -1.14 -14.30
N LYS A 23 -5.27 0.12 -14.47
CA LYS A 23 -6.19 1.27 -14.66
C LYS A 23 -7.16 1.11 -15.84
N GLY A 24 -6.76 0.40 -16.90
CA GLY A 24 -7.63 0.14 -18.05
C GLY A 24 -8.56 -1.06 -17.89
N ILE A 25 -8.40 -1.84 -16.82
CA ILE A 25 -9.12 -3.10 -16.57
C ILE A 25 -10.03 -2.99 -15.34
N LYS A 26 -9.56 -2.28 -14.32
CA LYS A 26 -10.26 -2.01 -13.06
C LYS A 26 -10.71 -0.55 -13.00
N ASN A 27 -11.42 -0.18 -11.94
CA ASN A 27 -11.80 1.19 -11.68
C ASN A 27 -10.54 2.07 -11.55
N GLY A 28 -10.26 2.88 -12.58
CA GLY A 28 -9.07 3.72 -12.64
C GLY A 28 -8.95 4.68 -11.47
N ALA A 29 -10.08 5.22 -10.98
CA ALA A 29 -10.08 6.13 -9.83
C ALA A 29 -9.68 5.44 -8.53
N GLU A 30 -10.11 4.19 -8.32
CA GLU A 30 -9.62 3.39 -7.19
C GLU A 30 -8.12 3.16 -7.34
N ILE A 31 -7.65 2.75 -8.52
CA ILE A 31 -6.21 2.51 -8.74
C ILE A 31 -5.37 3.78 -8.48
N ASP A 32 -5.83 4.94 -8.93
CA ASP A 32 -5.18 6.24 -8.66
C ASP A 32 -5.10 6.54 -7.17
N LEU A 33 -6.22 6.34 -6.45
CA LEU A 33 -6.29 6.53 -5.01
C LEU A 33 -5.32 5.59 -4.28
N ILE A 34 -5.33 4.30 -4.59
CA ILE A 34 -4.44 3.31 -3.97
C ILE A 34 -2.97 3.70 -4.21
N ALA A 35 -2.60 4.07 -5.44
CA ALA A 35 -1.24 4.47 -5.75
C ALA A 35 -0.81 5.73 -4.97
N SER A 36 -1.71 6.72 -4.85
CA SER A 36 -1.46 7.93 -4.06
C SER A 36 -1.31 7.62 -2.57
N GLU A 37 -2.14 6.76 -2.00
CA GLU A 37 -2.02 6.39 -0.60
C GLU A 37 -0.74 5.62 -0.29
N ILE A 38 -0.27 4.76 -1.20
CA ILE A 38 1.04 4.10 -1.05
C ILE A 38 2.18 5.12 -1.06
N GLN A 39 2.10 6.16 -1.88
CA GLN A 39 3.08 7.26 -1.86
C GLN A 39 3.06 8.00 -0.53
N LEU A 40 1.89 8.31 0.01
CA LEU A 40 1.74 8.94 1.33
C LEU A 40 2.28 8.06 2.46
N MET A 41 2.17 6.73 2.36
CA MET A 41 2.79 5.82 3.33
C MET A 41 4.33 5.88 3.27
N MET A 42 4.92 6.06 2.09
CA MET A 42 6.37 6.24 1.96
C MET A 42 6.81 7.59 2.56
N GLU A 43 6.11 8.67 2.23
CA GLU A 43 6.38 10.00 2.81
C GLU A 43 6.20 10.02 4.35
N SER A 44 5.21 9.28 4.85
CA SER A 44 5.01 9.05 6.29
C SER A 44 6.23 8.40 6.94
N CYS A 45 6.88 7.42 6.27
CA CYS A 45 8.11 6.80 6.77
C CYS A 45 9.27 7.80 6.86
N ASP A 46 9.39 8.70 5.89
CA ASP A 46 10.44 9.74 5.87
C ASP A 46 10.21 10.81 6.95
N THR A 47 8.97 11.26 7.11
CA THR A 47 8.58 12.36 8.01
C THR A 47 8.30 11.89 9.44
N ARG A 48 8.10 10.58 9.66
CA ARG A 48 7.55 9.98 10.88
C ARG A 48 6.21 10.57 11.33
N VAL A 49 5.40 11.03 10.39
CA VAL A 49 4.02 11.49 10.66
C VAL A 49 3.05 10.37 10.23
N PRO A 50 2.35 9.71 11.17
CA PRO A 50 1.49 8.58 10.84
C PRO A 50 0.40 8.92 9.81
N PHE A 51 0.41 8.20 8.70
CA PHE A 51 -0.67 8.17 7.71
C PHE A 51 -1.46 6.87 7.82
N PHE A 52 -2.78 6.90 7.59
CA PHE A 52 -3.66 5.72 7.66
C PHE A 52 -4.38 5.53 6.31
N PRO A 53 -3.94 4.57 5.48
CA PRO A 53 -4.53 4.35 4.16
C PRO A 53 -5.94 3.76 4.24
N THR A 54 -6.79 4.12 3.29
CA THR A 54 -8.17 3.62 3.16
C THR A 54 -8.29 2.46 2.17
N TYR A 55 -7.30 2.28 1.29
CA TYR A 55 -7.30 1.23 0.28
C TYR A 55 -7.52 -0.19 0.79
N PRO A 56 -7.11 -0.59 2.01
CA PRO A 56 -7.37 -1.95 2.46
C PRO A 56 -8.86 -2.30 2.43
N ARG A 57 -9.73 -1.32 2.73
CA ARG A 57 -11.18 -1.48 2.63
C ARG A 57 -11.64 -1.56 1.18
N ILE A 58 -11.10 -0.72 0.30
CA ILE A 58 -11.40 -0.74 -1.15
C ILE A 58 -11.08 -2.12 -1.72
N ILE A 59 -9.95 -2.72 -1.33
CA ILE A 59 -9.58 -4.06 -1.80
C ILE A 59 -10.57 -5.11 -1.30
N ILE A 60 -10.94 -5.08 -0.01
CA ILE A 60 -11.88 -6.05 0.56
C ILE A 60 -13.27 -5.92 -0.08
N ASP A 61 -13.73 -4.70 -0.33
CA ASP A 61 -15.07 -4.42 -0.83
C ASP A 61 -15.17 -4.63 -2.36
N SER A 62 -14.10 -4.34 -3.11
CA SER A 62 -14.12 -4.27 -4.58
C SER A 62 -13.34 -5.38 -5.30
N TRP A 63 -12.42 -6.11 -4.66
CA TRP A 63 -11.61 -7.14 -5.34
C TRP A 63 -12.10 -8.54 -5.01
N ASN A 64 -12.25 -9.37 -6.04
CA ASN A 64 -12.53 -10.79 -5.87
C ASN A 64 -11.37 -11.43 -5.08
N PHE A 65 -11.69 -12.29 -4.12
CA PHE A 65 -10.77 -12.86 -3.11
C PHE A 65 -9.60 -13.69 -3.69
N ASP A 66 -9.58 -13.91 -5.00
CA ASP A 66 -8.55 -14.64 -5.74
C ASP A 66 -7.44 -13.75 -6.33
N ASP A 67 -7.50 -12.42 -6.14
CA ASP A 67 -6.54 -11.49 -6.73
C ASP A 67 -5.25 -11.37 -5.90
N GLU A 68 -4.15 -11.94 -6.40
CA GLU A 68 -2.83 -11.92 -5.78
C GLU A 68 -2.33 -10.51 -5.49
N LEU A 69 -2.58 -9.54 -6.37
CA LEU A 69 -2.16 -8.15 -6.15
C LEU A 69 -2.88 -7.55 -4.94
N GLY A 70 -4.12 -7.97 -4.67
CA GLY A 70 -4.92 -7.47 -3.55
C GLY A 70 -4.32 -7.95 -2.24
N LEU A 71 -3.94 -9.23 -2.21
CA LEU A 71 -3.24 -9.83 -1.08
C LEU A 71 -1.88 -9.16 -0.84
N GLU A 72 -1.12 -8.83 -1.89
CA GLU A 72 0.15 -8.11 -1.73
C GLU A 72 -0.05 -6.71 -1.14
N LEU A 73 -1.06 -5.96 -1.59
CA LEU A 73 -1.40 -4.64 -1.05
C LEU A 73 -1.84 -4.73 0.41
N LEU A 74 -2.66 -5.70 0.78
CA LEU A 74 -3.05 -5.92 2.18
C LEU A 74 -1.83 -6.28 3.05
N ARG A 75 -0.90 -7.10 2.54
CA ARG A 75 0.37 -7.39 3.24
C ARG A 75 1.24 -6.15 3.40
N LEU A 76 1.28 -5.27 2.39
CA LEU A 76 2.00 -4.00 2.48
C LEU A 76 1.44 -3.13 3.63
N ASN A 77 0.11 -3.02 3.72
CA ASN A 77 -0.55 -2.29 4.80
C ASN A 77 -0.19 -2.85 6.19
N GLU A 78 -0.22 -4.17 6.35
CA GLU A 78 0.16 -4.81 7.62
C GLU A 78 1.64 -4.59 7.96
N TYR A 79 2.52 -4.60 6.96
CA TYR A 79 3.93 -4.31 7.18
C TYR A 79 4.15 -2.85 7.62
N TYR A 80 3.47 -1.91 6.97
CA TYR A 80 3.49 -0.50 7.35
C TYR A 80 2.93 -0.24 8.75
N LYS A 81 1.82 -0.88 9.14
CA LYS A 81 1.28 -0.81 10.51
C LYS A 81 2.30 -1.19 11.57
N ARG A 82 3.16 -2.17 11.27
CA ARG A 82 4.25 -2.56 12.16
C ARG A 82 5.32 -1.46 12.24
N ILE A 83 5.70 -0.87 11.11
CA ILE A 83 6.63 0.27 11.08
C ILE A 83 6.13 1.40 11.99
N ILE A 84 4.89 1.87 11.78
CA ILE A 84 4.36 3.00 12.54
C ILE A 84 4.19 2.70 14.04
N SER A 85 3.95 1.43 14.40
CA SER A 85 3.85 1.02 15.82
C SER A 85 5.18 1.10 16.58
N GLU A 86 6.31 1.17 15.87
CA GLU A 86 7.64 1.36 16.45
C GLU A 86 8.01 2.85 16.58
N TRP A 87 7.20 3.76 16.04
CA TRP A 87 7.38 5.20 16.20
C TRP A 87 6.85 5.63 17.58
N LYS A 88 7.65 5.38 18.61
CA LYS A 88 7.48 5.94 19.95
C LYS A 88 8.31 7.20 20.11
#